data_AF-A0A1Q8JYW2-F1
#
_entry.id   AF-A0A1Q8JYW2-F1
#
_cell.length_a   1.000
_cell.length_b   1.000
_cell.length_c   1.000
_cell.angle_alpha   90.00
_cell.angle_beta   90.00
_cell.angle_gamma   90.00
#
_symmetry.space_group_name_H-M   'P 1'
#
loop_
_entity.id
_entity.type
_entity.pdbx_description
1 polymer ?
#
loop_
_entity_poly.entity_id
_entity_poly.type
_entity_poly.pdbx_seq_one_letter_code
_entity_poly.pdbx_strand_id
1 'polypeptide(L)'
;MSAEKRIAARMGPGDVVVAVSQKFPLPGKNLVAISRVVGNHLERARRRGQIVDSYAGPDHDRVTGRPLDPGDAGGDVLVVRVQVIATSINPGLQGGIAALRAGISAAIAALPDQFDPAQAADLLASVAGDAMSVSWADRDELRLRAELFS
;
A
#
# COMPACT_ATOMS: atom_id res chain seq x y z
N MET A 1 7.70 -2.33 -20.11
CA MET A 1 6.40 -1.62 -20.00
C MET A 1 6.27 -1.06 -18.59
N SER A 2 6.18 0.28 -18.43
CA SER A 2 6.06 0.94 -17.12
C SER A 2 4.75 0.55 -16.40
N ALA A 3 4.70 0.72 -15.07
CA ALA A 3 3.51 0.44 -14.27
C ALA A 3 2.31 1.28 -14.74
N GLU A 4 2.55 2.56 -15.05
CA GLU A 4 1.55 3.51 -15.54
C GLU A 4 0.91 3.04 -16.85
N LYS A 5 1.70 2.54 -17.82
CA LYS A 5 1.16 1.97 -19.08
C LYS A 5 0.24 0.78 -18.82
N ARG A 6 0.57 -0.10 -17.85
CA ARG A 6 -0.27 -1.25 -17.49
C ARG A 6 -1.60 -0.83 -16.86
N ILE A 7 -1.58 0.22 -16.04
CA ILE A 7 -2.77 0.72 -15.35
C ILE A 7 -3.68 1.44 -16.34
N ALA A 8 -3.14 2.35 -17.16
CA ALA A 8 -3.90 3.08 -18.18
C ALA A 8 -4.56 2.16 -19.23
N ALA A 9 -3.96 0.99 -19.49
CA ALA A 9 -4.53 -0.03 -20.37
C ALA A 9 -5.76 -0.73 -19.76
N ARG A 10 -5.90 -0.74 -18.43
CA ARG A 10 -7.03 -1.34 -17.70
C ARG A 10 -8.17 -0.35 -17.41
N MET A 11 -7.96 0.94 -17.65
CA MET A 11 -8.95 2.00 -17.39
C MET A 11 -9.93 2.15 -18.54
N GLY A 12 -11.22 2.15 -18.21
CA GLY A 12 -12.31 2.54 -19.10
C GLY A 12 -12.47 4.06 -19.21
N PRO A 13 -13.35 4.54 -20.11
CA PRO A 13 -13.71 5.95 -20.18
C PRO A 13 -14.29 6.44 -18.85
N GLY A 14 -13.75 7.53 -18.30
CA GLY A 14 -14.21 8.12 -17.04
C GLY A 14 -13.65 7.47 -15.78
N ASP A 15 -12.85 6.39 -15.89
CA ASP A 15 -12.16 5.83 -14.74
C ASP A 15 -11.03 6.74 -14.25
N VAL A 16 -10.77 6.67 -12.95
CA VAL A 16 -9.61 7.24 -12.28
C VAL A 16 -8.82 6.13 -11.59
N VAL A 17 -7.50 6.31 -11.51
CA VAL A 17 -6.70 5.56 -10.55
C VAL A 17 -6.61 6.38 -9.27
N VAL A 18 -6.87 5.76 -8.13
CA VAL A 18 -6.70 6.35 -6.80
C VAL A 18 -5.59 5.60 -6.09
N ALA A 19 -4.55 6.32 -5.68
CA ALA A 19 -3.45 5.82 -4.88
C ALA A 19 -3.63 6.29 -3.43
N VAL A 20 -3.77 5.34 -2.52
CA VAL A 20 -3.83 5.57 -1.07
C VAL A 20 -2.54 5.05 -0.45
N SER A 21 -1.87 5.87 0.35
CA SER A 21 -0.63 5.50 1.02
C SER A 21 -0.68 5.95 2.47
N GLN A 22 -0.39 5.06 3.41
CA GLN A 22 -0.34 5.37 4.83
C GLN A 22 0.97 4.87 5.46
N LYS A 23 1.51 5.68 6.37
CA LYS A 23 2.65 5.34 7.22
C LYS A 23 2.14 4.84 8.58
N PHE A 24 2.70 3.73 9.05
CA PHE A 24 2.38 3.11 10.32
C PHE A 24 3.63 3.08 11.20
N PRO A 25 3.72 3.94 12.24
CA PRO A 25 4.77 3.86 13.24
C PRO A 25 4.64 2.55 14.03
N LEU A 26 5.65 1.70 13.93
CA LEU A 26 5.71 0.36 14.50
C LEU A 26 7.11 0.11 15.10
N PRO A 27 7.54 0.93 16.09
CA PRO A 27 8.87 0.85 16.66
C PRO A 27 9.11 -0.51 17.31
N GLY A 28 10.30 -1.08 17.07
CA GLY A 28 10.71 -2.37 17.61
C GLY A 28 9.94 -3.58 17.08
N LYS A 29 9.13 -3.42 16.02
CA LYS A 29 8.44 -4.51 15.34
C LYS A 29 9.28 -5.04 14.17
N ASN A 30 9.06 -6.30 13.80
CA ASN A 30 9.67 -6.90 12.61
C ASN A 30 8.92 -6.47 11.34
N LEU A 31 9.28 -5.31 10.80
CA LEU A 31 8.67 -4.74 9.59
C LEU A 31 8.92 -5.59 8.35
N VAL A 32 9.99 -6.37 8.28
CA VAL A 32 10.21 -7.34 7.20
C VAL A 32 9.15 -8.44 7.22
N ALA A 33 8.86 -9.03 8.38
CA ALA A 33 7.81 -10.04 8.52
C ALA A 33 6.42 -9.44 8.24
N ILE A 34 6.14 -8.27 8.83
CA ILE A 34 4.86 -7.58 8.66
C ILE A 34 4.64 -7.20 7.19
N SER A 35 5.62 -6.54 6.56
CA SER A 35 5.55 -6.16 5.13
C SER A 35 5.35 -7.36 4.22
N ARG A 36 5.97 -8.51 4.52
CA ARG A 36 5.74 -9.74 3.76
C ARG A 36 4.30 -10.24 3.87
N VAL A 37 3.70 -10.23 5.06
CA VAL A 37 2.31 -10.64 5.23
C VAL A 37 1.36 -9.67 4.52
N VAL A 38 1.54 -8.37 4.73
CA VAL A 38 0.73 -7.33 4.08
C VAL A 38 0.88 -7.42 2.56
N GLY A 39 2.11 -7.48 2.05
CA GLY A 39 2.42 -7.58 0.63
C GLY A 39 1.81 -8.84 -0.01
N ASN A 40 1.89 -9.99 0.65
CA ASN A 40 1.24 -11.21 0.20
C ASN A 40 -0.28 -11.09 0.14
N HIS A 41 -0.89 -10.38 1.11
CA HIS A 41 -2.32 -10.12 1.10
C HIS A 41 -2.73 -9.21 -0.06
N LEU A 42 -2.02 -8.10 -0.25
CA LEU A 42 -2.28 -7.14 -1.33
C LEU A 42 -2.04 -7.76 -2.71
N GLU A 43 -1.02 -8.62 -2.86
CA GLU A 43 -0.78 -9.35 -4.10
C GLU A 43 -1.96 -10.27 -4.46
N ARG A 44 -2.58 -10.92 -3.47
CA ARG A 44 -3.82 -11.70 -3.70
C ARG A 44 -4.97 -10.80 -4.12
N ALA A 45 -5.14 -9.64 -3.48
CA ALA A 45 -6.15 -8.66 -3.86
C ALA A 45 -5.93 -8.15 -5.31
N ARG A 46 -4.67 -7.94 -5.71
CA ARG A 46 -4.28 -7.56 -7.07
C ARG A 46 -4.67 -8.62 -8.09
N ARG A 47 -4.39 -9.90 -7.78
CA ARG A 47 -4.78 -11.05 -8.63
C ARG A 47 -6.28 -11.21 -8.77
N ARG A 48 -7.05 -10.82 -7.74
CA ARG A 48 -8.53 -10.78 -7.79
C ARG A 48 -9.08 -9.55 -8.51
N GLY A 49 -8.22 -8.65 -8.99
CA GLY A 49 -8.63 -7.41 -9.66
C GLY A 49 -9.17 -6.33 -8.73
N GLN A 50 -9.08 -6.51 -7.41
CA GLN A 50 -9.58 -5.55 -6.41
C GLN A 50 -8.69 -4.31 -6.31
N ILE A 51 -7.40 -4.47 -6.59
CA ILE A 51 -6.40 -3.41 -6.67
C ILE A 51 -5.58 -3.61 -7.94
N VAL A 52 -4.87 -2.58 -8.38
CA VAL A 52 -4.05 -2.63 -9.59
C VAL A 52 -2.56 -2.61 -9.32
N ASP A 53 -2.15 -1.98 -8.22
CA ASP A 53 -0.77 -2.01 -7.74
C ASP A 53 -0.70 -1.83 -6.22
N SER A 54 0.43 -2.22 -5.63
CA SER A 54 0.64 -2.09 -4.20
C SER A 54 2.11 -2.12 -3.80
N TYR A 55 2.42 -1.49 -2.68
CA TYR A 55 3.70 -1.61 -1.99
C TYR A 55 3.45 -1.77 -0.49
N ALA A 56 4.22 -2.64 0.16
CA ALA A 56 4.30 -2.73 1.60
C ALA A 56 5.76 -2.96 1.97
N GLY A 57 6.30 -2.08 2.81
CA GLY A 57 7.70 -2.16 3.20
C GLY A 57 8.09 -1.08 4.19
N PRO A 58 9.26 -1.22 4.82
CA PRO A 58 9.87 -0.15 5.59
C PRO A 58 9.86 1.21 4.88
N ASP A 59 9.62 2.26 5.67
CA ASP A 59 9.91 3.64 5.29
C ASP A 59 11.42 3.86 5.39
N HIS A 60 12.14 3.51 4.33
CA HIS A 60 13.55 3.84 4.27
C HIS A 60 13.68 5.32 3.89
N ASP A 61 13.91 6.17 4.89
CA ASP A 61 14.23 7.60 4.67
C ASP A 61 15.64 7.81 4.08
N ARG A 62 16.26 6.77 3.50
CA ARG A 62 17.67 6.81 3.05
C ARG A 62 17.92 6.07 1.74
N VAL A 63 18.27 6.88 0.74
CA VAL A 63 19.33 6.81 -0.29
C VAL A 63 20.42 5.72 -0.18
N THR A 64 20.50 4.88 0.83
CA THR A 64 21.53 3.85 0.91
C THR A 64 21.05 2.59 0.20
N GLY A 65 21.47 2.39 -1.05
CA GLY A 65 21.34 1.14 -1.81
C GLY A 65 22.11 -0.05 -1.22
N ARG A 66 22.14 -0.18 0.11
CA ARG A 66 22.66 -1.34 0.81
C ARG A 66 21.54 -2.38 0.92
N PRO A 67 21.84 -3.66 0.66
CA PRO A 67 20.92 -4.75 0.96
C PRO A 67 20.53 -4.70 2.43
N LEU A 68 19.26 -4.99 2.74
CA LEU A 68 18.80 -5.22 4.11
C LEU A 68 19.67 -6.30 4.75
N ASP A 69 20.24 -6.01 5.92
CA ASP A 69 20.98 -7.01 6.69
C ASP A 69 20.03 -8.15 7.10
N PRO A 70 20.46 -9.42 7.08
CA PRO A 70 19.61 -10.57 7.40
C PRO A 70 18.99 -10.56 8.81
N GLY A 71 19.46 -9.68 9.70
CA GLY A 71 18.93 -9.47 11.05
C GLY A 71 18.21 -8.13 11.25
N ASP A 72 18.07 -7.31 10.20
CA ASP A 72 17.40 -6.01 10.30
C ASP A 72 15.88 -6.20 10.34
N ALA A 73 15.25 -5.62 11.36
CA ALA A 73 13.81 -5.59 11.52
C ALA A 73 13.13 -4.67 10.48
N GLY A 74 13.90 -3.86 9.75
CA GLY A 74 13.41 -3.02 8.68
C GLY A 74 12.91 -1.66 9.17
N GLY A 75 13.54 -1.06 10.18
CA GLY A 75 13.20 0.28 10.69
C GLY A 75 11.94 0.36 11.57
N ASP A 76 11.44 1.58 11.79
CA ASP A 76 10.35 1.87 12.76
C ASP A 76 9.03 2.29 12.12
N VAL A 77 8.98 2.48 10.80
CA VAL A 77 7.77 2.91 10.10
C VAL A 77 7.52 1.99 8.92
N LEU A 78 6.31 1.44 8.83
CA LEU A 78 5.84 0.68 7.68
C LEU A 78 5.08 1.61 6.75
N VAL A 79 5.47 1.66 5.48
CA VAL A 79 4.69 2.29 4.41
C VAL A 79 3.87 1.23 3.70
N VAL A 80 2.56 1.47 3.60
CA VAL A 80 1.68 0.67 2.75
C VAL A 80 0.99 1.57 1.75
N ARG A 81 1.12 1.24 0.47
CA ARG A 81 0.51 1.94 -0.66
C ARG A 81 -0.35 0.97 -1.46
N VAL A 82 -1.52 1.43 -1.87
CA VAL A 82 -2.48 0.68 -2.68
C VAL A 82 -2.97 1.58 -3.80
N GLN A 83 -3.08 1.03 -5.01
CA GLN A 83 -3.70 1.70 -6.15
C GLN A 83 -4.94 0.94 -6.60
N VAL A 84 -6.03 1.68 -6.85
CA VAL A 84 -7.33 1.15 -7.25
C VAL A 84 -7.82 1.90 -8.48
N ILE A 85 -8.30 1.19 -9.50
CA ILE A 85 -9.07 1.81 -10.59
C ILE A 85 -10.52 1.85 -10.15
N ALA A 86 -11.17 3.01 -10.27
CA ALA A 86 -12.56 3.20 -9.94
C ALA A 86 -13.22 4.22 -10.86
N THR A 87 -14.55 4.18 -10.93
CA THR A 87 -15.37 5.11 -11.73
C THR A 87 -15.38 6.54 -11.18
N SER A 88 -14.88 6.75 -9.96
CA SER A 88 -14.68 8.06 -9.34
C SER A 88 -13.75 7.95 -8.13
N ILE A 89 -13.31 9.09 -7.61
CA ILE A 89 -12.34 9.19 -6.51
C ILE A 89 -12.86 8.51 -5.23
N ASN A 90 -14.13 8.74 -4.85
CA ASN A 90 -14.67 8.26 -3.58
C ASN A 90 -14.71 6.71 -3.47
N PRO A 91 -15.27 5.96 -4.44
CA PRO A 91 -15.17 4.50 -4.45
C PRO A 91 -13.73 4.00 -4.47
N GLY A 92 -12.84 4.66 -5.21
CA GLY A 92 -11.41 4.30 -5.24
C GLY A 92 -10.73 4.47 -3.88
N LEU A 93 -11.02 5.57 -3.17
CA LEU A 93 -10.56 5.84 -1.82
C LEU A 93 -11.06 4.77 -0.84
N GLN A 94 -12.36 4.47 -0.85
CA GLN A 94 -12.94 3.44 0.02
C GLN A 94 -12.35 2.05 -0.26
N GLY A 95 -12.16 1.69 -1.53
CA GLY A 95 -11.48 0.45 -1.92
C GLY A 95 -10.03 0.38 -1.44
N GLY A 96 -9.28 1.49 -1.54
CA GLY A 96 -7.92 1.59 -1.05
C GLY A 96 -7.82 1.44 0.47
N ILE A 97 -8.70 2.12 1.22
CA ILE A 97 -8.80 2.02 2.68
C ILE A 97 -9.15 0.58 3.10
N ALA A 98 -10.11 -0.06 2.43
CA ALA A 98 -10.50 -1.43 2.72
C ALA A 98 -9.33 -2.42 2.51
N ALA A 99 -8.57 -2.25 1.42
CA ALA A 99 -7.39 -3.08 1.15
C ALA A 99 -6.27 -2.87 2.18
N LEU A 100 -6.02 -1.62 2.59
CA LEU A 100 -5.07 -1.31 3.66
C LEU A 100 -5.47 -1.99 4.97
N ARG A 101 -6.73 -1.82 5.39
CA ARG A 101 -7.27 -2.41 6.62
C ARG A 101 -7.18 -3.94 6.60
N ALA A 102 -7.51 -4.57 5.47
CA ALA A 102 -7.44 -6.01 5.31
C ALA A 102 -5.99 -6.54 5.38
N GLY A 103 -5.04 -5.83 4.76
CA GLY A 103 -3.62 -6.16 4.85
C GLY A 103 -3.07 -6.08 6.27
N ILE A 104 -3.38 -5.01 7.00
CA ILE A 104 -2.98 -4.84 8.40
C ILE A 104 -3.63 -5.89 9.30
N SER A 105 -4.93 -6.15 9.12
CA SER A 105 -5.64 -7.20 9.86
C SER A 105 -5.01 -8.58 9.64
N ALA A 106 -4.60 -8.89 8.41
CA ALA A 106 -3.90 -10.14 8.11
C ALA A 106 -2.54 -10.23 8.80
N ALA A 107 -1.79 -9.14 8.90
CA ALA A 107 -0.52 -9.10 9.64
C ALA A 107 -0.72 -9.35 11.14
N ILE A 108 -1.70 -8.69 11.76
CA ILE A 108 -2.05 -8.88 13.18
C ILE A 108 -2.40 -10.35 13.45
N ALA A 109 -3.25 -10.95 12.60
CA ALA A 109 -3.67 -12.33 12.77
C ALA A 109 -2.52 -13.35 12.56
N ALA A 110 -1.59 -13.07 11.64
CA ALA A 110 -0.50 -13.99 11.32
C ALA A 110 0.72 -13.86 12.25
N LEU A 111 0.87 -12.72 12.91
CA LEU A 111 2.02 -12.40 13.77
C LEU A 111 1.55 -11.95 15.16
N PRO A 112 0.82 -12.79 15.92
CA PRO A 112 0.26 -12.42 17.22
C PRO A 112 1.34 -11.99 18.23
N ASP A 113 2.53 -12.56 18.16
CA ASP A 113 3.65 -12.18 19.05
C ASP A 113 4.20 -10.76 18.76
N GLN A 114 3.86 -10.19 17.60
CA GLN A 114 4.26 -8.84 17.22
C GLN A 114 3.25 -7.78 17.70
N PHE A 115 2.02 -8.14 18.08
CA PHE A 115 0.99 -7.16 18.41
C PHE A 115 0.25 -7.60 19.68
N ASP A 116 0.41 -6.84 20.77
CA ASP A 116 -0.52 -7.01 21.88
C ASP A 116 -1.94 -6.58 21.45
N PRO A 117 -3.01 -7.07 22.13
CA PRO A 117 -4.38 -6.80 21.70
C PRO A 117 -4.77 -5.32 21.66
N ALA A 118 -4.21 -4.49 22.55
CA ALA A 118 -4.50 -3.07 22.58
C ALA A 118 -3.83 -2.37 21.38
N GLN A 119 -2.55 -2.66 21.13
CA GLN A 119 -1.82 -2.18 19.97
C GLN A 119 -2.48 -2.60 18.65
N ALA A 120 -2.97 -3.84 18.57
CA ALA A 120 -3.67 -4.34 17.39
C ALA A 120 -4.97 -3.54 17.12
N ALA A 121 -5.75 -3.27 18.16
CA ALA A 121 -6.97 -2.47 18.06
C ALA A 121 -6.67 -1.03 17.64
N ASP A 122 -5.68 -0.40 18.28
CA ASP A 122 -5.25 0.97 17.97
C ASP A 122 -4.72 1.09 16.53
N LEU A 123 -3.92 0.11 16.09
CA LEU A 123 -3.40 0.08 14.74
C LEU A 123 -4.52 -0.03 13.69
N LEU A 124 -5.53 -0.89 13.93
CA LEU A 124 -6.68 -1.00 13.04
C LEU A 124 -7.57 0.25 13.05
N ALA A 125 -7.72 0.90 14.21
CA ALA A 125 -8.44 2.15 14.34
C ALA A 125 -7.72 3.31 13.60
N SER A 126 -6.38 3.28 13.56
CA SER A 126 -5.57 4.30 12.87
C SER A 126 -5.64 4.23 11.35
N VAL A 127 -6.13 3.12 10.75
CA VAL A 127 -6.26 3.01 9.30
C VAL A 127 -7.26 4.03 8.79
N ALA A 128 -6.84 4.85 7.82
CA ALA A 128 -7.57 6.04 7.35
C ALA A 128 -7.56 7.23 8.31
N GLY A 129 -6.61 7.28 9.23
CA GLY A 129 -6.30 8.47 10.03
C GLY A 129 -5.37 9.47 9.32
N ASP A 130 -4.92 10.48 10.06
CA ASP A 130 -4.23 11.67 9.56
C ASP A 130 -2.91 11.43 8.81
N ALA A 131 -2.27 10.27 9.01
CA ALA A 131 -1.05 9.88 8.30
C ALA A 131 -1.30 9.30 6.89
N MET A 132 -2.54 9.36 6.40
CA MET A 132 -2.93 8.91 5.08
C MET A 132 -2.72 10.01 4.03
N SER A 133 -2.08 9.63 2.93
CA SER A 133 -1.99 10.43 1.72
C SER A 133 -2.82 9.80 0.61
N VAL A 134 -3.53 10.64 -0.14
CA VAL A 134 -4.37 10.23 -1.26
C VAL A 134 -3.98 11.05 -2.47
N SER A 135 -3.75 10.37 -3.59
CA SER A 135 -3.58 11.01 -4.90
C SER A 135 -4.40 10.25 -5.92
N TRP A 136 -4.73 10.90 -7.03
CA TRP A 136 -5.46 10.28 -8.11
C TRP A 136 -4.97 10.83 -9.44
N ALA A 137 -5.21 10.08 -10.50
CA ALA A 137 -4.96 10.50 -11.88
C ALA A 137 -6.02 9.89 -12.79
N ASP A 138 -6.42 10.63 -13.81
CA ASP A 138 -7.23 10.06 -14.89
C ASP A 138 -6.35 9.29 -15.89
N ARG A 139 -7.03 8.70 -16.89
CA ARG A 139 -6.36 7.87 -17.90
C ARG A 139 -5.38 8.66 -18.76
N ASP A 140 -5.71 9.89 -19.11
CA ASP A 140 -4.90 10.70 -20.03
C ASP A 140 -3.68 11.27 -19.30
N GLU A 141 -3.84 11.67 -18.04
CA GLU A 141 -2.74 12.04 -17.17
C GLU A 141 -1.74 10.88 -16.99
N LEU A 142 -2.22 9.64 -16.76
CA LEU A 142 -1.34 8.48 -16.66
C LEU A 142 -0.59 8.17 -17.96
N ARG A 143 -1.24 8.36 -19.11
CA ARG A 143 -0.58 8.20 -20.42
C ARG A 143 0.52 9.22 -20.61
N LEU A 144 0.24 10.48 -20.29
CA LEU A 144 1.22 11.56 -20.39
C LEU A 144 2.44 11.30 -19.49
N ARG A 145 2.24 10.93 -18.22
CA ARG A 145 3.33 10.54 -17.30
C ARG A 145 4.15 9.38 -17.87
N ALA A 146 3.46 8.38 -18.40
CA ALA A 146 4.10 7.21 -19.00
C ALA A 146 4.91 7.49 -20.27
N GLU A 147 4.66 8.60 -20.97
CA GLU A 147 5.41 9.06 -22.14
C GLU A 147 6.59 9.95 -21.73
N LEU A 148 6.42 10.79 -20.71
CA LEU A 148 7.46 11.69 -20.21
C LEU A 148 8.60 10.96 -19.48
N PHE A 149 8.32 9.80 -18.87
CA PHE A 149 9.25 9.04 -18.04
C PHE A 149 9.60 7.65 -18.61
N SER A 150 9.36 7.40 -19.90
CA SER A 150 9.79 6.17 -20.60
C SER A 150 11.01 6.37 -21.47
#